data_AF-A0A6I7WTT7-F1
#
_entry.id   AF-A0A6I7WTT7-F1
#
_cell.length_a   1.000
_cell.length_b   1.000
_cell.length_c   1.000
_cell.angle_alpha   90.00
_cell.angle_beta   90.00
_cell.angle_gamma   90.00
#
_symmetry.space_group_name_H-M   'P 1'
#
loop_
_entity.id
_entity.type
_entity.pdbx_description
1 polymer ?
#
loop_
_entity_poly.entity_id
_entity_poly.type
_entity_poly.pdbx_seq_one_letter_code
_entity_poly.pdbx_strand_id
1 'polypeptide(L)'
;GNPYETPPIVIDDISEYYIKPMGNGAVLMGKVIDEWDLDLKKIPPFSAIDERKIIDFFNKKLPNINTIKVNKKVVGYDLYTPSRQGEIKLSPIAKNCLFVSGFSGQGFKLAPEISKKASKMSIAI
;
A
#
# COMPACT_ATOMS: atom_id res chain seq x y z
N GLY A 1 19.07 1.69 24.10
CA GLY A 1 18.05 2.57 23.51
C GLY A 1 16.71 2.25 24.15
N ASN A 2 15.83 3.23 24.30
CA ASN A 2 14.50 3.05 24.86
C ASN A 2 13.73 1.99 24.04
N PRO A 3 13.32 0.84 24.62
CA PRO A 3 12.64 -0.23 23.87
C PRO A 3 11.24 0.17 23.36
N TYR A 4 10.75 1.35 23.74
CA TYR A 4 9.44 1.88 23.37
C TYR A 4 9.48 2.89 22.22
N GLU A 5 10.66 3.28 21.74
CA GLU A 5 10.76 4.11 20.53
C GLU A 5 10.71 3.23 19.30
N THR A 6 9.52 3.16 18.69
CA THR A 6 9.38 2.57 17.36
C THR A 6 10.17 3.44 16.39
N PRO A 7 11.16 2.90 15.66
CA PRO A 7 11.91 3.70 14.70
C PRO A 7 10.97 4.32 13.64
N PRO A 8 11.37 5.43 13.01
CA PRO A 8 10.52 6.09 12.03
C PRO A 8 10.29 5.22 10.79
N ILE A 9 9.23 5.54 10.05
CA ILE A 9 9.08 5.08 8.67
C ILE A 9 10.14 5.78 7.83
N VAL A 10 10.87 5.03 7.00
CA VAL A 10 11.85 5.55 6.06
C VAL A 10 11.31 5.36 4.65
N ILE A 11 11.33 6.42 3.85
CA ILE A 11 10.95 6.40 2.44
C ILE A 11 12.16 6.92 1.66
N ASP A 12 12.70 6.09 0.76
CA ASP A 12 13.70 6.46 -0.23
C ASP A 12 12.96 6.66 -1.55
N ASP A 13 12.63 7.92 -1.85
CA ASP A 13 11.88 8.31 -3.04
C ASP A 13 12.70 8.18 -4.33
N ILE A 14 14.03 8.26 -4.25
CA ILE A 14 14.94 8.04 -5.38
C ILE A 14 14.97 6.58 -5.79
N SER A 15 15.11 5.68 -4.82
CA SER A 15 15.17 4.24 -5.08
C SER A 15 13.78 3.58 -5.12
N GLU A 16 12.74 4.32 -4.71
CA GLU A 16 11.36 3.87 -4.54
C GLU A 16 11.18 2.73 -3.54
N TYR A 17 12.02 2.69 -2.50
CA TYR A 17 11.92 1.70 -1.42
C TYR A 17 11.44 2.36 -0.14
N TYR A 18 10.82 1.57 0.73
CA TYR A 18 10.43 2.05 2.06
C TYR A 18 10.57 0.96 3.13
N ILE A 19 10.73 1.43 4.36
CA ILE A 19 10.83 0.62 5.57
C ILE A 19 9.81 1.14 6.58
N LYS A 20 8.98 0.25 7.10
CA LYS A 20 8.06 0.53 8.19
C LYS A 20 8.25 -0.48 9.32
N PRO A 21 8.79 -0.06 10.47
CA PRO A 21 8.81 -0.90 11.67
C PRO A 21 7.39 -1.21 12.14
N MET A 22 7.17 -2.45 12.59
CA MET A 22 5.84 -2.94 13.00
C MET A 22 5.63 -2.94 14.52
N GLY A 23 6.61 -2.49 15.30
CA GLY A 23 6.55 -2.42 16.77
C GLY A 23 6.74 -3.75 17.52
N ASN A 24 6.73 -4.88 16.82
CA ASN A 24 6.95 -6.23 17.38
C ASN A 24 8.30 -6.85 16.97
N GLY A 25 9.26 -6.02 16.59
CA GLY A 25 10.54 -6.45 16.03
C GLY A 25 10.49 -6.86 14.55
N ALA A 26 9.30 -6.97 13.95
CA ALA A 26 9.18 -7.14 12.50
C ALA A 26 9.30 -5.80 11.77
N VAL A 27 9.70 -5.88 10.50
CA VAL A 27 9.85 -4.74 9.61
C VAL A 27 9.12 -5.05 8.30
N LEU A 28 8.25 -4.14 7.87
CA LEU A 28 7.71 -4.15 6.52
C LEU A 28 8.71 -3.42 5.61
N MET A 29 9.13 -4.12 4.57
CA MET A 29 9.98 -3.59 3.51
C MET A 29 9.20 -3.64 2.22
N GLY A 30 9.22 -2.56 1.45
CA GLY A 30 8.51 -2.51 0.19
C GLY A 30 9.25 -1.73 -0.87
N LYS A 31 8.89 -2.05 -2.12
CA LYS A 31 9.25 -1.31 -3.32
C LYS A 31 7.96 -0.81 -3.97
N VAL A 32 7.94 0.43 -4.43
CA VAL A 32 6.88 0.91 -5.32
C VAL A 32 7.08 0.27 -6.70
N ILE A 33 5.98 -0.24 -7.24
CA ILE A 33 5.88 -0.76 -8.60
C ILE A 33 4.96 0.20 -9.35
N ASP A 34 5.47 0.82 -10.39
CA ASP A 34 4.67 1.67 -11.28
C ASP A 34 4.16 0.85 -12.47
N GLU A 35 3.36 -0.17 -12.17
CA GLU A 35 2.71 -1.01 -13.18
C GLU A 35 1.18 -0.81 -13.15
N TRP A 36 0.60 -0.69 -14.35
CA TRP A 36 -0.78 -0.32 -14.57
C TRP A 36 -1.52 -1.40 -15.37
N ASP A 37 -2.85 -1.36 -15.33
CA ASP A 37 -3.73 -2.27 -16.09
C ASP A 37 -3.44 -3.76 -15.85
N LEU A 38 -3.15 -4.09 -14.60
CA LEU A 38 -2.75 -5.43 -14.17
C LEU A 38 -3.88 -6.46 -14.35
N ASP A 39 -3.55 -7.58 -15.00
CA ASP A 39 -4.41 -8.76 -15.02
C ASP A 39 -4.28 -9.51 -13.67
N LEU A 40 -5.17 -9.20 -12.73
CA LEU A 40 -5.18 -9.79 -11.38
C LEU A 40 -5.36 -11.32 -11.37
N LYS A 41 -5.74 -11.93 -12.51
CA LYS A 41 -5.87 -13.40 -12.63
C LYS A 41 -4.52 -14.08 -12.92
N LYS A 42 -3.50 -13.32 -13.32
CA LYS A 42 -2.14 -13.83 -13.55
C LYS A 42 -1.32 -13.68 -12.26
N ILE A 43 -1.07 -14.80 -11.59
CA ILE A 43 -0.23 -14.90 -10.39
C ILE A 43 1.09 -15.59 -10.82
N PRO A 44 2.29 -15.12 -10.41
CA PRO A 44 2.55 -14.25 -9.27
C PRO A 44 2.90 -12.80 -9.61
N PRO A 45 2.56 -11.86 -8.71
CA PRO A 45 2.74 -10.41 -8.92
C PRO A 45 4.17 -9.91 -8.67
N PHE A 46 5.14 -10.81 -8.47
CA PHE A 46 6.55 -10.46 -8.27
C PHE A 46 7.44 -11.67 -8.59
N SER A 47 8.51 -11.48 -9.37
CA SER A 47 9.41 -12.58 -9.70
C SER A 47 10.40 -12.88 -8.56
N ALA A 48 10.98 -14.08 -8.54
CA ALA A 48 12.07 -14.41 -7.61
C ALA A 48 13.30 -13.50 -7.80
N ILE A 49 13.49 -12.95 -9.01
CA ILE A 49 14.55 -11.99 -9.31
C ILE A 49 14.30 -10.67 -8.59
N ASP A 50 13.07 -10.18 -8.64
CA ASP A 50 12.73 -8.90 -8.03
C ASP A 50 12.75 -9.00 -6.49
N GLU A 51 12.36 -10.14 -5.94
CA GLU A 51 12.56 -10.43 -4.51
C GLU A 51 14.04 -10.35 -4.12
N ARG A 52 14.94 -10.99 -4.87
CA ARG A 52 16.38 -10.94 -4.60
C ARG A 52 16.89 -9.49 -4.65
N LYS A 53 16.47 -8.69 -5.63
CA LYS A 53 16.84 -7.26 -5.72
C LYS A 53 16.40 -6.47 -4.49
N ILE A 54 15.18 -6.70 -3.99
CA ILE A 54 14.67 -6.04 -2.77
C ILE A 54 15.55 -6.42 -1.57
N ILE A 55 15.81 -7.71 -1.37
CA ILE A 55 16.62 -8.21 -0.26
C ILE A 55 18.04 -7.65 -0.33
N ASP A 56 18.66 -7.65 -1.51
CA ASP A 56 20.01 -7.14 -1.74
C ASP A 56 20.10 -5.63 -1.47
N PHE A 57 19.08 -4.85 -1.86
CA PHE A 57 19.01 -3.42 -1.56
C PHE A 57 19.01 -3.20 -0.04
N PHE A 58 18.16 -3.90 0.70
CA PHE A 58 18.07 -3.73 2.15
C PHE A 58 19.29 -4.26 2.89
N ASN A 59 19.90 -5.37 2.46
CA ASN A 59 21.16 -5.87 3.02
C ASN A 59 22.29 -4.84 2.87
N LYS A 60 22.36 -4.11 1.73
CA LYS A 60 23.35 -3.03 1.52
C LYS A 60 23.09 -1.81 2.40
N LYS A 61 21.82 -1.44 2.59
CA LYS A 61 21.43 -0.25 3.37
C LYS A 61 21.42 -0.48 4.87
N LEU A 62 21.29 -1.73 5.31
CA LEU A 62 21.19 -2.12 6.72
C LEU A 62 22.32 -3.12 7.07
N PRO A 63 23.59 -2.71 6.99
CA PRO A 63 24.74 -3.62 7.10
C PRO A 63 24.86 -4.32 8.47
N ASN A 64 24.21 -3.78 9.50
CA ASN A 64 24.22 -4.35 10.86
C ASN A 64 23.11 -5.38 11.11
N ILE A 65 22.26 -5.66 10.12
CA ILE A 65 21.23 -6.70 10.23
C ILE A 65 21.79 -7.98 9.61
N ASN A 66 22.14 -8.95 10.45
CA ASN A 66 22.52 -10.28 10.00
C ASN A 66 21.31 -10.95 9.34
N THR A 67 21.38 -11.09 8.02
CA THR A 67 20.48 -11.84 7.13
C THR A 67 18.99 -11.57 7.35
N ILE A 68 18.39 -10.80 6.44
CA ILE A 68 16.95 -10.58 6.40
C ILE A 68 16.21 -11.92 6.15
N LYS A 69 15.38 -12.34 7.11
CA LYS A 69 14.45 -13.46 6.94
C LYS A 69 13.07 -12.96 6.53
N VAL A 70 12.63 -13.31 5.32
CA VAL A 70 11.32 -12.93 4.79
C VAL A 70 10.25 -13.91 5.30
N ASN A 71 9.35 -13.43 6.16
CA ASN A 71 8.29 -14.26 6.75
C ASN A 71 6.98 -14.26 5.94
N LYS A 72 6.70 -13.18 5.19
CA LYS A 72 5.46 -13.02 4.41
C LYS A 72 5.70 -12.10 3.22
N LYS A 73 4.98 -12.37 2.13
CA LYS A 73 4.97 -11.57 0.91
C LYS A 73 3.54 -11.14 0.62
N VAL A 74 3.35 -9.88 0.25
CA VAL A 74 2.04 -9.31 -0.09
C VAL A 74 2.25 -8.30 -1.20
N VAL A 75 1.33 -8.27 -2.16
CA VAL A 75 1.23 -7.19 -3.13
C VAL A 75 -0.03 -6.38 -2.82
N GLY A 76 0.14 -5.07 -2.75
CA GLY A 76 -0.94 -4.11 -2.63
C GLY A 76 -1.34 -3.61 -4.01
N TYR A 77 -2.64 -3.54 -4.26
CA TYR A 77 -3.19 -2.94 -5.46
C TYR A 77 -3.97 -1.69 -5.06
N ASP A 78 -4.02 -0.72 -5.96
CA ASP A 78 -4.89 0.43 -5.82
C ASP A 78 -5.49 0.81 -7.17
N LEU A 79 -6.64 1.48 -7.12
CA LEU A 79 -7.32 2.02 -8.27
C LEU A 79 -7.11 3.53 -8.30
N TYR A 80 -6.66 4.01 -9.45
CA TYR A 80 -6.37 5.42 -9.66
C TYR A 80 -7.38 6.06 -10.59
N THR A 81 -7.85 7.23 -10.21
CA THR A 81 -8.66 8.07 -11.08
C THR A 81 -7.77 9.04 -11.86
N PRO A 82 -8.18 9.51 -13.04
CA PRO A 82 -7.41 10.51 -13.80
C PRO A 82 -7.12 11.79 -13.01
N SER A 83 -8.02 12.18 -12.09
CA SER A 83 -7.87 13.36 -11.23
C SER A 83 -7.06 13.10 -9.95
N ARG A 84 -6.68 11.85 -9.67
CA ARG A 84 -6.08 11.40 -8.40
C ARG A 84 -6.92 11.70 -7.15
N GLN A 85 -8.23 11.87 -7.34
CA GLN A 85 -9.19 12.07 -6.27
C GLN A 85 -10.12 10.86 -6.17
N GLY A 86 -10.34 10.39 -4.95
CA GLY A 86 -11.29 9.31 -4.68
C GLY A 86 -12.73 9.71 -4.98
N GLU A 87 -13.51 8.75 -5.46
CA GLU A 87 -14.91 8.96 -5.82
C GLU A 87 -15.83 8.36 -4.78
N ILE A 88 -16.79 9.17 -4.32
CA ILE A 88 -17.93 8.75 -3.51
C ILE A 88 -19.17 9.33 -4.19
N LYS A 89 -19.88 8.53 -4.99
CA LYS A 89 -20.99 8.98 -5.85
C LYS A 89 -22.02 7.89 -6.11
N LEU A 90 -23.26 8.27 -6.43
CA LEU A 90 -24.28 7.31 -6.84
C LEU A 90 -23.91 6.67 -8.18
N SER A 91 -24.23 5.39 -8.32
CA SER A 91 -24.06 4.68 -9.59
C SER A 91 -25.02 5.25 -10.63
N PRO A 92 -24.54 5.64 -11.82
CA PRO A 92 -25.42 6.12 -12.89
C PRO A 92 -26.26 5.00 -13.51
N ILE A 93 -25.91 3.73 -13.27
CA ILE A 93 -26.50 2.57 -13.96
C ILE A 93 -27.26 1.67 -12.98
N ALA A 94 -26.79 1.53 -11.74
CA ALA A 94 -27.42 0.69 -10.74
C ALA A 94 -28.19 1.53 -9.73
N LYS A 95 -29.53 1.36 -9.69
CA LYS A 95 -30.35 1.98 -8.65
C LYS A 95 -29.87 1.55 -7.27
N ASN A 96 -29.91 2.49 -6.35
CA ASN A 96 -29.55 2.31 -4.95
C ASN A 96 -28.13 1.76 -4.70
N CYS A 97 -27.19 2.12 -5.58
CA CYS A 97 -25.80 1.73 -5.45
C CYS A 97 -24.91 2.96 -5.31
N LEU A 98 -23.97 2.91 -4.35
CA LEU A 98 -22.96 3.94 -4.13
C LEU A 98 -21.59 3.39 -4.56
N PHE A 99 -20.91 4.12 -5.44
CA PHE A 99 -19.52 3.89 -5.80
C PHE A 99 -18.62 4.59 -4.78
N VAL A 100 -17.74 3.83 -4.11
CA VAL A 100 -16.79 4.32 -3.11
C VAL A 100 -15.41 3.71 -3.41
N SER A 101 -14.64 4.33 -4.29
CA SER A 101 -13.39 3.74 -4.78
C SER A 101 -12.48 4.80 -5.44
N GLY A 102 -11.32 4.36 -5.96
CA GLY A 102 -10.44 5.19 -6.78
C GLY A 102 -9.59 6.19 -5.99
N PHE A 103 -9.21 5.87 -4.75
CA PHE A 103 -8.56 6.81 -3.84
C PHE A 103 -7.08 7.07 -4.13
N SER A 104 -6.50 6.50 -5.19
CA SER A 104 -5.19 6.90 -5.73
C SER A 104 -4.06 6.95 -4.69
N GLY A 105 -3.91 5.90 -3.89
CA GLY A 105 -2.88 5.74 -2.86
C GLY A 105 -3.24 6.32 -1.49
N GLN A 106 -4.40 6.98 -1.37
CA GLN A 106 -4.74 7.78 -0.18
C GLN A 106 -5.82 7.14 0.70
N GLY A 107 -6.50 6.10 0.20
CA GLY A 107 -7.69 5.53 0.84
C GLY A 107 -7.46 5.09 2.28
N PHE A 108 -6.31 4.49 2.57
CA PHE A 108 -5.99 4.02 3.93
C PHE A 108 -5.91 5.17 4.95
N LYS A 109 -5.27 6.28 4.60
CA LYS A 109 -5.08 7.44 5.50
C LYS A 109 -6.39 8.20 5.72
N LEU A 110 -7.28 8.16 4.72
CA LEU A 110 -8.55 8.88 4.71
C LEU A 110 -9.74 8.00 5.12
N ALA A 111 -9.52 6.73 5.46
CA ALA A 111 -10.58 5.75 5.67
C ALA A 111 -11.71 6.20 6.62
N PRO A 112 -11.44 6.85 7.77
CA PRO A 112 -12.50 7.34 8.65
C PRO A 112 -13.41 8.38 7.97
N GLU A 113 -12.83 9.37 7.29
CA GLU A 113 -13.59 10.44 6.63
C GLU A 113 -14.32 9.93 5.38
N ILE A 114 -13.72 8.98 4.65
CA ILE A 114 -14.36 8.27 3.54
C ILE A 114 -15.62 7.57 4.05
N SER A 115 -15.52 6.81 5.14
CA SER A 115 -16.65 6.08 5.74
C SER A 115 -17.78 7.02 6.17
N LYS A 116 -17.43 8.13 6.82
CA LYS A 116 -18.38 9.16 7.26
C LYS A 116 -19.12 9.78 6.08
N LYS A 117 -18.43 10.11 4.99
CA LYS A 117 -19.04 10.68 3.79
C LYS A 117 -19.93 9.65 3.08
N ALA A 118 -19.46 8.41 2.91
CA ALA A 118 -20.23 7.33 2.30
C ALA A 118 -21.53 7.05 3.06
N SER A 119 -21.46 6.98 4.40
CA SER A 119 -22.63 6.72 5.27
C SER A 119 -23.71 7.81 5.16
N LYS A 120 -23.31 9.08 5.02
CA LYS A 120 -24.26 10.18 4.80
C LYS A 120 -24.98 10.06 3.45
N MET A 121 -24.26 9.65 2.42
CA MET A 121 -24.82 9.49 1.08
C MET A 121 -25.73 8.26 0.98
N SER A 122 -25.43 7.18 1.71
CA SER A 122 -26.26 5.98 1.71
C SER A 122 -27.61 6.14 2.39
N ILE A 123 -27.79 7.14 3.26
CA ILE A 123 -29.10 7.46 3.87
C ILE A 123 -30.04 8.13 2.84
N ALA A 124 -29.47 8.75 1.81
CA ALA A 124 -30.23 9.42 0.74
C ALA A 124 -30.60 8.48 -0.42
N ILE A 125 -30.31 7.19 -0.28
CA ILE A 125 -30.54 6.12 -1.26
C ILE A 125 -31.70 5.25 -0.78
#